data_AF-A0A7C3SGX7-F1
#
_entry.id   AF-A0A7C3SGX7-F1
#
_cell.length_a   1.000
_cell.length_b   1.000
_cell.length_c   1.000
_cell.angle_alpha   90.00
_cell.angle_beta   90.00
_cell.angle_gamma   90.00
#
_symmetry.space_group_name_H-M   'P 1'
#
loop_
_entity.id
_entity.type
_entity.pdbx_description
1 polymer ?
#
loop_
_entity_poly.entity_id
_entity_poly.type
_entity_poly.pdbx_seq_one_letter_code
_entity_poly.pdbx_strand_id
1 'polypeptide(L)'
;IEPTEQDRIADAITIPTKPYTDMTFGMGKEGYPAVCMTQLAAKMYCKWLSAKTGRYYRLPTEAEWEYACRAGTTTAYSFGDDPKQLAEYAWFADNSDDKYQKVGKKKPNPWGLHDMHGNVAEWVLDRYDPDFYKTLVGKKAVNPWNPPDPKQEWGRVVRGGSWTDDADRLRSAARTPSVKDWKMQDPQIPQSIWYLTDANFVGFRVVRPLKLPTPEEAAKYDPEPEVVKEYREAHANKM
;
A
#
# COMPACT_ATOMS: atom_id res chain seq x y z
N ILE A 1 -17.78 26.92 7.70
CA ILE A 1 -16.37 27.27 7.45
C ILE A 1 -16.18 27.21 5.95
N GLU A 2 -15.69 28.27 5.31
CA GLU A 2 -15.46 28.25 3.87
C GLU A 2 -14.20 27.43 3.51
N PRO A 3 -14.19 26.69 2.40
CA PRO A 3 -13.02 25.92 1.97
C PRO A 3 -11.84 26.83 1.60
N THR A 4 -10.66 26.49 2.10
CA THR A 4 -9.39 27.10 1.67
C THR A 4 -9.07 26.76 0.21
N GLU A 5 -8.06 27.41 -0.37
CA GLU A 5 -7.56 27.04 -1.69
C GLU A 5 -7.01 25.60 -1.72
N GLN A 6 -6.31 25.19 -0.66
CA GLN A 6 -5.82 23.82 -0.51
C GLN A 6 -6.98 22.82 -0.43
N ASP A 7 -8.09 23.17 0.23
CA ASP A 7 -9.29 22.33 0.27
C ASP A 7 -9.89 22.14 -1.13
N ARG A 8 -9.99 23.22 -1.90
CA ARG A 8 -10.51 23.17 -3.29
C ARG A 8 -9.63 22.31 -4.20
N ILE A 9 -8.30 22.43 -4.09
CA ILE A 9 -7.37 21.61 -4.87
C ILE A 9 -7.48 20.14 -4.44
N ALA A 10 -7.53 19.88 -3.14
CA ALA A 10 -7.65 18.53 -2.61
C ALA A 10 -8.96 17.84 -3.05
N ASP A 11 -10.10 18.55 -2.97
CA ASP A 11 -11.41 18.05 -3.40
C ASP A 11 -11.46 17.76 -4.91
N ALA A 12 -10.68 18.49 -5.72
CA ALA A 12 -10.59 18.26 -7.16
C ALA A 12 -9.75 17.02 -7.53
N ILE A 13 -8.87 16.55 -6.64
CA ILE A 13 -7.93 15.45 -6.94
C ILE A 13 -8.64 14.11 -7.03
N THR A 14 -9.45 13.78 -6.04
CA THR A 14 -10.08 12.45 -5.97
C THR A 14 -11.48 12.52 -5.39
N ILE A 15 -12.39 11.80 -6.02
CA ILE A 15 -13.76 11.60 -5.55
C ILE A 15 -13.99 10.10 -5.71
N PRO A 16 -13.59 9.27 -4.72
CA PRO A 16 -13.82 7.85 -4.80
C PRO A 16 -15.33 7.58 -4.84
N THR A 17 -15.74 6.54 -5.55
CA THR A 17 -17.15 6.14 -5.55
C THR A 17 -17.57 5.71 -4.15
N LYS A 18 -18.89 5.66 -3.89
CA LYS A 18 -19.37 5.05 -2.66
C LYS A 18 -19.02 3.55 -2.67
N PRO A 19 -18.36 3.02 -1.62
CA PRO A 19 -18.10 1.59 -1.57
C PRO A 19 -19.42 0.82 -1.51
N TYR A 20 -19.44 -0.38 -2.11
CA TYR A 20 -20.61 -1.25 -2.10
C TYR A 20 -20.97 -1.73 -0.68
N THR A 21 -19.98 -1.89 0.19
CA THR A 21 -20.13 -2.36 1.58
C THR A 21 -19.26 -1.55 2.55
N ASP A 22 -19.38 -1.81 3.86
CA ASP A 22 -18.43 -1.29 4.84
C ASP A 22 -17.08 -1.99 4.66
N MET A 23 -16.11 -1.28 4.08
CA MET A 23 -14.78 -1.80 3.76
C MET A 23 -13.93 -2.14 5.00
N THR A 24 -14.42 -1.85 6.21
CA THR A 24 -13.79 -2.31 7.46
C THR A 24 -14.20 -3.72 7.84
N PHE A 25 -15.28 -4.25 7.26
CA PHE A 25 -15.84 -5.56 7.59
C PHE A 25 -16.09 -5.74 9.10
N GLY A 26 -16.36 -4.65 9.82
CA GLY A 26 -16.61 -4.65 11.26
C GLY A 26 -15.36 -4.85 12.15
N MET A 27 -14.15 -4.92 11.57
CA MET A 27 -12.93 -5.22 12.32
C MET A 27 -12.35 -3.98 13.05
N GLY A 28 -12.56 -2.76 12.54
CA GLY A 28 -12.16 -1.54 13.22
C GLY A 28 -12.10 -0.30 12.33
N LYS A 29 -12.18 0.89 12.94
CA LYS A 29 -12.09 2.20 12.25
C LYS A 29 -10.97 3.06 12.81
N GLU A 30 -11.14 3.55 14.03
CA GLU A 30 -10.17 4.46 14.66
C GLU A 30 -8.97 3.73 15.25
N GLY A 31 -7.77 4.15 14.85
CA GLY A 31 -6.51 3.55 15.29
C GLY A 31 -6.22 2.18 14.68
N TYR A 32 -7.01 1.73 13.71
CA TYR A 32 -6.77 0.54 12.91
C TYR A 32 -6.21 0.93 11.53
N PRO A 33 -5.50 0.01 10.84
CA PRO A 33 -5.10 0.26 9.46
C PRO A 33 -6.32 0.47 8.56
N ALA A 34 -6.22 1.41 7.63
CA ALA A 34 -7.17 1.53 6.54
C ALA A 34 -6.86 0.44 5.50
N VAL A 35 -7.87 -0.34 5.12
CA VAL A 35 -7.73 -1.51 4.24
C VAL A 35 -8.65 -1.44 3.02
N CYS A 36 -8.62 -2.47 2.17
CA CYS A 36 -9.58 -2.67 1.09
C CYS A 36 -9.56 -1.59 0.00
N MET A 37 -8.41 -1.00 -0.25
CA MET A 37 -8.23 -0.03 -1.33
C MET A 37 -7.24 -0.54 -2.37
N THR A 38 -7.44 -0.12 -3.61
CA THR A 38 -6.48 -0.41 -4.69
C THR A 38 -5.19 0.38 -4.50
N GLN A 39 -4.11 -0.05 -5.15
CA GLN A 39 -2.87 0.74 -5.18
C GLN A 39 -3.11 2.13 -5.79
N LEU A 40 -3.99 2.24 -6.80
CA LEU A 40 -4.38 3.51 -7.39
C LEU A 40 -5.04 4.43 -6.34
N ALA A 41 -5.98 3.92 -5.56
CA ALA A 41 -6.61 4.70 -4.48
C ALA A 41 -5.58 5.18 -3.45
N ALA A 42 -4.62 4.33 -3.07
CA ALA A 42 -3.55 4.70 -2.15
C ALA A 42 -2.60 5.77 -2.75
N LYS A 43 -2.28 5.70 -4.06
CA LYS A 43 -1.55 6.77 -4.78
C LYS A 43 -2.36 8.07 -4.81
N MET A 44 -3.65 8.00 -5.08
CA MET A 44 -4.54 9.16 -5.12
C MET A 44 -4.68 9.82 -3.74
N TYR A 45 -4.71 9.02 -2.66
CA TYR A 45 -4.63 9.54 -1.30
C TYR A 45 -3.32 10.29 -1.04
N CYS A 46 -2.18 9.76 -1.49
CA CYS A 46 -0.90 10.46 -1.38
C CYS A 46 -0.91 11.81 -2.12
N LYS A 47 -1.50 11.85 -3.33
CA LYS A 47 -1.66 13.09 -4.11
C LYS A 47 -2.58 14.09 -3.41
N TRP A 48 -3.71 13.63 -2.88
CA TRP A 48 -4.63 14.42 -2.07
C TRP A 48 -3.93 15.00 -0.83
N LEU A 49 -3.21 14.16 -0.08
CA LEU A 49 -2.48 14.56 1.11
C LEU A 49 -1.42 15.61 0.78
N SER A 50 -0.81 15.49 -0.41
CA SER A 50 0.18 16.46 -0.87
C SER A 50 -0.41 17.83 -1.11
N ALA A 51 -1.55 17.91 -1.80
CA ALA A 51 -2.26 19.16 -2.00
C ALA A 51 -2.76 19.76 -0.69
N LYS A 52 -3.31 18.92 0.20
CA LYS A 52 -3.86 19.32 1.48
C LYS A 52 -2.84 19.94 2.43
N THR A 53 -1.59 19.48 2.36
CA THR A 53 -0.53 19.86 3.32
C THR A 53 0.57 20.73 2.73
N GLY A 54 0.61 20.87 1.40
CA GLY A 54 1.70 21.53 0.68
C GLY A 54 3.05 20.79 0.74
N ARG A 55 3.06 19.51 1.10
CA ARG A 55 4.27 18.66 1.15
C ARG A 55 4.11 17.48 0.20
N TYR A 56 5.19 16.99 -0.40
CA TYR A 56 5.09 15.84 -1.31
C TYR A 56 5.05 14.49 -0.56
N TYR A 57 4.01 13.70 -0.82
CA TYR A 57 3.81 12.34 -0.32
C TYR A 57 3.61 11.36 -1.47
N ARG A 58 4.08 10.13 -1.29
CA ARG A 58 3.84 9.01 -2.21
C ARG A 58 3.86 7.67 -1.47
N LEU A 59 3.52 6.59 -2.17
CA LEU A 59 3.83 5.24 -1.71
C LEU A 59 5.34 5.00 -1.75
N PRO A 60 5.90 4.14 -0.88
CA PRO A 60 7.28 3.70 -0.99
C PRO A 60 7.49 2.85 -2.25
N THR A 61 8.72 2.85 -2.79
CA THR A 61 9.11 1.73 -3.66
C THR A 61 9.29 0.46 -2.83
N GLU A 62 9.27 -0.69 -3.48
CA GLU A 62 9.53 -1.98 -2.84
C GLU A 62 10.87 -1.99 -2.11
N ALA A 63 11.90 -1.40 -2.74
CA ALA A 63 13.23 -1.29 -2.16
C ALA A 63 13.27 -0.39 -0.93
N GLU A 64 12.59 0.75 -0.95
CA GLU A 64 12.47 1.64 0.21
C GLU A 64 11.73 0.98 1.36
N TRP A 65 10.65 0.25 1.05
CA TRP A 65 9.88 -0.48 2.05
C TRP A 65 10.75 -1.56 2.72
N GLU A 66 11.48 -2.38 1.94
CA GLU A 66 12.35 -3.42 2.51
C GLU A 66 13.47 -2.82 3.36
N TYR A 67 14.08 -1.74 2.88
CA TYR A 67 15.13 -1.03 3.61
C TYR A 67 14.63 -0.52 4.96
N ALA A 68 13.45 0.11 4.96
CA ALA A 68 12.79 0.58 6.17
C ALA A 68 12.39 -0.57 7.10
N CYS A 69 11.86 -1.68 6.56
CA CYS A 69 11.50 -2.88 7.33
C CYS A 69 12.71 -3.44 8.08
N ARG A 70 13.82 -3.61 7.35
CA ARG A 70 15.07 -4.16 7.89
C ARG A 70 15.72 -3.26 8.94
N ALA A 71 15.61 -1.94 8.80
CA ALA A 71 16.16 -0.96 9.75
C ALA A 71 17.62 -1.24 10.15
N GLY A 72 18.45 -1.62 9.17
CA GLY A 72 19.87 -1.93 9.35
C GLY A 72 20.22 -3.41 9.54
N THR A 73 19.21 -4.29 9.69
CA THR A 73 19.44 -5.74 9.81
C THR A 73 19.50 -6.45 8.44
N THR A 74 20.10 -7.63 8.39
CA THR A 74 20.18 -8.49 7.20
C THR A 74 19.42 -9.82 7.37
N THR A 75 18.68 -9.95 8.46
CA THR A 75 18.01 -11.17 8.91
C THR A 75 16.65 -11.37 8.23
N ALA A 76 15.99 -12.50 8.48
CA ALA A 76 14.66 -12.82 7.96
C ALA A 76 13.60 -11.81 8.42
N TYR A 77 13.68 -11.36 9.67
CA TYR A 77 12.87 -10.31 10.26
C TYR A 77 13.77 -9.22 10.84
N SER A 78 13.22 -8.04 11.14
CA SER A 78 13.97 -6.94 11.74
C SER A 78 14.49 -7.19 13.15
N PHE A 79 14.03 -8.28 13.78
CA PHE A 79 14.42 -8.72 15.12
C PHE A 79 15.26 -10.02 15.12
N GLY A 80 15.62 -10.57 13.95
CA GLY A 80 16.42 -11.79 13.84
C GLY A 80 15.82 -12.81 12.87
N ASP A 81 16.32 -14.05 12.94
CA ASP A 81 15.90 -15.14 12.04
C ASP A 81 14.87 -16.10 12.66
N ASP A 82 14.68 -16.05 13.98
CA ASP A 82 13.80 -16.98 14.70
C ASP A 82 12.32 -16.52 14.65
N PRO A 83 11.43 -17.24 13.95
CA PRO A 83 10.01 -16.88 13.89
C PRO A 83 9.30 -16.98 15.25
N LYS A 84 9.86 -17.64 16.26
CA LYS A 84 9.24 -17.73 17.60
C LYS A 84 9.10 -16.37 18.29
N GLN A 85 9.91 -15.39 17.90
CA GLN A 85 9.82 -14.02 18.42
C GLN A 85 8.74 -13.17 17.71
N LEU A 86 8.17 -13.67 16.60
CA LEU A 86 7.26 -12.91 15.74
C LEU A 86 6.05 -12.36 16.50
N ALA A 87 5.51 -13.12 17.46
CA ALA A 87 4.36 -12.69 18.26
C ALA A 87 4.59 -11.40 19.08
N GLU A 88 5.84 -11.01 19.32
CA GLU A 88 6.18 -9.75 20.00
C GLU A 88 6.16 -8.53 19.04
N TYR A 89 6.30 -8.78 17.74
CA TYR A 89 6.47 -7.75 16.69
C TYR A 89 5.31 -7.68 15.71
N ALA A 90 4.45 -8.72 15.66
CA ALA A 90 3.48 -8.92 14.60
C ALA A 90 2.08 -9.29 15.11
N TRP A 91 1.09 -8.89 14.32
CA TRP A 91 -0.23 -9.52 14.28
C TRP A 91 -0.32 -10.39 13.03
N PHE A 92 -0.54 -11.68 13.19
CA PHE A 92 -0.49 -12.68 12.11
C PHE A 92 -1.43 -13.83 12.41
N ALA A 93 -1.55 -14.83 11.53
CA ALA A 93 -2.57 -15.88 11.61
C ALA A 93 -2.73 -16.49 13.03
N ASP A 94 -1.61 -16.79 13.71
CA ASP A 94 -1.64 -17.46 15.01
C ASP A 94 -2.09 -16.59 16.20
N ASN A 95 -2.10 -15.26 16.07
CA ASN A 95 -2.35 -14.36 17.21
C ASN A 95 -3.27 -13.17 16.91
N SER A 96 -3.87 -13.10 15.72
CA SER A 96 -4.65 -11.95 15.28
C SER A 96 -6.12 -11.99 15.71
N ASP A 97 -6.61 -13.15 16.17
CA ASP A 97 -8.04 -13.42 16.40
C ASP A 97 -8.89 -13.16 15.14
N ASP A 98 -8.40 -13.62 13.99
CA ASP A 98 -9.04 -13.49 12.67
C ASP A 98 -9.40 -12.04 12.29
N LYS A 99 -8.57 -11.06 12.69
CA LYS A 99 -8.74 -9.66 12.33
C LYS A 99 -7.45 -8.86 12.36
N TYR A 100 -7.40 -7.78 11.58
CA TYR A 100 -6.38 -6.74 11.79
C TYR A 100 -6.61 -6.01 13.11
N GLN A 101 -5.54 -5.45 13.66
CA GLN A 101 -5.49 -4.92 15.02
C GLN A 101 -5.08 -3.44 15.01
N LYS A 102 -5.24 -2.77 16.16
CA LYS A 102 -4.80 -1.38 16.31
C LYS A 102 -3.31 -1.24 16.00
N VAL A 103 -2.96 -0.19 15.26
CA VAL A 103 -1.57 0.09 14.85
C VAL A 103 -0.68 0.36 16.07
N GLY A 104 0.59 0.01 15.98
CA GLY A 104 1.60 0.33 16.98
C GLY A 104 1.45 -0.41 18.31
N LYS A 105 0.77 -1.57 18.32
CA LYS A 105 0.55 -2.36 19.54
C LYS A 105 1.58 -3.46 19.78
N LYS A 106 2.41 -3.77 18.78
CA LYS A 106 3.55 -4.68 18.88
C LYS A 106 4.86 -3.89 18.90
N LYS A 107 5.98 -4.55 19.23
CA LYS A 107 7.30 -3.91 19.27
C LYS A 107 7.67 -3.33 17.90
N PRO A 108 8.30 -2.15 17.85
CA PRO A 108 8.79 -1.60 16.60
C PRO A 108 10.08 -2.31 16.16
N ASN A 109 10.46 -2.09 14.89
CA ASN A 109 11.79 -2.41 14.41
C ASN A 109 12.85 -1.42 14.98
N PRO A 110 14.16 -1.63 14.75
CA PRO A 110 15.23 -0.76 15.27
C PRO A 110 15.13 0.74 14.93
N TRP A 111 14.34 1.14 13.94
CA TRP A 111 14.11 2.55 13.59
C TRP A 111 12.81 3.12 14.15
N GLY A 112 12.10 2.36 15.00
CA GLY A 112 10.84 2.80 15.59
C GLY A 112 9.63 2.60 14.67
N LEU A 113 9.76 1.87 13.56
CA LEU A 113 8.63 1.57 12.69
C LEU A 113 7.86 0.36 13.21
N HIS A 114 6.57 0.54 13.44
CA HIS A 114 5.66 -0.52 13.86
C HIS A 114 5.03 -1.23 12.65
N ASP A 115 4.51 -2.43 12.93
CA ASP A 115 3.69 -3.22 12.00
C ASP A 115 4.38 -3.47 10.66
N MET A 116 5.71 -3.61 10.66
CA MET A 116 6.51 -3.96 9.47
C MET A 116 6.46 -5.45 9.13
N HIS A 117 5.91 -6.27 10.04
CA HIS A 117 5.78 -7.72 9.94
C HIS A 117 4.36 -8.08 10.36
N GLY A 118 3.38 -8.08 9.45
CA GLY A 118 1.98 -8.39 9.74
C GLY A 118 1.09 -7.17 10.01
N ASN A 119 -0.03 -7.41 10.68
CA ASN A 119 -1.23 -6.57 10.72
C ASN A 119 -1.88 -6.51 9.34
N VAL A 120 -1.39 -5.67 8.43
CA VAL A 120 -1.88 -5.65 7.04
C VAL A 120 -0.70 -5.58 6.10
N ALA A 121 -0.81 -6.27 4.97
CA ALA A 121 0.15 -6.13 3.90
C ALA A 121 0.02 -4.73 3.29
N GLU A 122 1.12 -4.17 2.81
CA GLU A 122 1.14 -2.76 2.42
C GLU A 122 1.51 -2.58 0.96
N TRP A 123 0.73 -1.77 0.26
CA TRP A 123 1.04 -1.36 -1.11
C TRP A 123 2.38 -0.63 -1.21
N VAL A 124 3.19 -1.07 -2.18
CA VAL A 124 4.36 -0.36 -2.68
C VAL A 124 4.12 0.02 -4.15
N LEU A 125 4.97 0.88 -4.74
CA LEU A 125 4.80 1.36 -6.11
C LEU A 125 5.04 0.30 -7.20
N ASP A 126 5.77 -0.76 -6.88
CA ASP A 126 6.33 -1.70 -7.85
C ASP A 126 5.32 -2.72 -8.37
N ARG A 127 5.54 -3.18 -9.60
CA ARG A 127 4.97 -4.44 -10.09
C ARG A 127 5.79 -5.64 -9.63
N TYR A 128 5.10 -6.74 -9.43
CA TYR A 128 5.71 -8.00 -9.11
C TYR A 128 6.34 -8.60 -10.35
N ASP A 129 7.61 -8.96 -10.20
CA ASP A 129 8.39 -9.72 -11.17
C ASP A 129 9.39 -10.54 -10.35
N PRO A 130 9.30 -11.87 -10.36
CA PRO A 130 10.17 -12.73 -9.55
C PRO A 130 11.66 -12.61 -9.95
N ASP A 131 11.96 -12.14 -11.15
CA ASP A 131 13.31 -12.05 -11.70
C ASP A 131 13.88 -10.62 -11.72
N PHE A 132 13.07 -9.59 -11.43
CA PHE A 132 13.50 -8.18 -11.45
C PHE A 132 14.82 -7.94 -10.72
N TYR A 133 14.96 -8.41 -9.48
CA TYR A 133 16.18 -8.20 -8.70
C TYR A 133 17.37 -9.03 -9.21
N LYS A 134 17.15 -10.17 -9.88
CA LYS A 134 18.23 -10.92 -10.54
C LYS A 134 18.88 -10.08 -11.64
N THR A 135 18.12 -9.23 -12.32
CA THR A 135 18.65 -8.32 -13.36
C THR A 135 19.58 -7.22 -12.81
N LEU A 136 19.57 -7.01 -11.49
CA LEU A 136 20.36 -5.98 -10.80
C LEU A 136 21.64 -6.55 -10.17
N VAL A 137 21.82 -7.87 -10.12
CA VAL A 137 23.03 -8.50 -9.56
C VAL A 137 24.27 -8.01 -10.30
N GLY A 138 25.29 -7.61 -9.54
CA GLY A 138 26.54 -7.06 -10.10
C GLY A 138 26.44 -5.61 -10.60
N LYS A 139 25.26 -4.96 -10.49
CA LYS A 139 25.06 -3.56 -10.87
C LYS A 139 24.90 -2.69 -9.62
N LYS A 140 25.43 -1.47 -9.68
CA LYS A 140 25.12 -0.43 -8.66
C LYS A 140 23.75 0.17 -8.97
N ALA A 141 22.69 -0.45 -8.45
CA ALA A 141 21.34 0.10 -8.56
C ALA A 141 21.16 1.26 -7.58
N VAL A 142 20.64 2.39 -8.05
CA VAL A 142 20.26 3.54 -7.23
C VAL A 142 18.74 3.69 -7.32
N ASN A 143 18.04 3.57 -6.19
CA ASN A 143 16.57 3.58 -6.11
C ASN A 143 15.91 2.63 -7.13
N PRO A 144 16.20 1.32 -7.08
CA PRO A 144 15.58 0.38 -8.01
C PRO A 144 14.06 0.39 -7.82
N TRP A 145 13.36 0.46 -8.96
CA TRP A 145 11.91 0.51 -9.04
C TRP A 145 11.47 -0.22 -10.32
N ASN A 146 10.50 -1.11 -10.19
CA ASN A 146 9.89 -1.85 -11.29
C ASN A 146 8.50 -1.25 -11.61
N PRO A 147 8.38 -0.34 -12.60
CA PRO A 147 7.14 0.37 -12.87
C PRO A 147 6.01 -0.58 -13.33
N PRO A 148 4.80 -0.48 -12.76
CA PRO A 148 3.64 -1.20 -13.28
C PRO A 148 3.20 -0.65 -14.64
N ASP A 149 2.58 -1.50 -15.45
CA ASP A 149 1.77 -1.02 -16.58
C ASP A 149 0.51 -0.34 -16.01
N PRO A 150 0.26 0.95 -16.32
CA PRO A 150 -0.95 1.66 -15.88
C PRO A 150 -2.26 0.94 -16.21
N LYS A 151 -2.30 0.21 -17.34
CA LYS A 151 -3.49 -0.50 -17.81
C LYS A 151 -3.66 -1.87 -17.16
N GLN A 152 -2.66 -2.33 -16.41
CA GLN A 152 -2.70 -3.59 -15.70
C GLN A 152 -3.08 -3.35 -14.23
N GLU A 153 -4.25 -3.84 -13.82
CA GLU A 153 -4.74 -3.71 -12.44
C GLU A 153 -3.99 -4.63 -11.46
N TRP A 154 -3.58 -5.83 -11.94
CA TRP A 154 -3.03 -6.92 -11.13
C TRP A 154 -1.52 -7.10 -11.28
N GLY A 155 -0.91 -7.87 -10.37
CA GLY A 155 0.54 -8.07 -10.36
C GLY A 155 1.29 -6.87 -9.77
N ARG A 156 0.64 -6.11 -8.89
CA ARG A 156 1.27 -5.06 -8.07
C ARG A 156 1.76 -5.67 -6.76
N VAL A 157 2.82 -5.13 -6.17
CA VAL A 157 3.42 -5.73 -4.96
C VAL A 157 2.75 -5.18 -3.69
N VAL A 158 2.48 -6.08 -2.75
CA VAL A 158 2.30 -5.76 -1.33
C VAL A 158 3.41 -6.41 -0.50
N ARG A 159 3.71 -5.80 0.65
CA ARG A 159 4.84 -6.17 1.51
C ARG A 159 4.42 -6.33 2.97
N GLY A 160 5.21 -7.09 3.74
CA GLY A 160 5.09 -7.21 5.19
C GLY A 160 4.20 -8.33 5.71
N GLY A 161 3.36 -8.93 4.86
CA GLY A 161 2.37 -9.92 5.30
C GLY A 161 1.27 -9.27 6.15
N SER A 162 0.30 -10.08 6.56
CA SER A 162 -0.92 -9.60 7.18
C SER A 162 -1.41 -10.49 8.33
N TRP A 163 -2.52 -10.10 8.94
CA TRP A 163 -3.18 -10.82 10.02
C TRP A 163 -3.66 -12.23 9.64
N THR A 164 -3.80 -12.54 8.35
CA THR A 164 -4.17 -13.88 7.84
C THR A 164 -2.99 -14.75 7.45
N ASP A 165 -1.78 -14.19 7.45
CA ASP A 165 -0.61 -14.84 6.88
C ASP A 165 0.23 -15.59 7.92
N ASP A 166 0.88 -16.65 7.48
CA ASP A 166 1.88 -17.40 8.24
C ASP A 166 3.24 -16.68 8.27
N ALA A 167 4.10 -17.07 9.21
CA ALA A 167 5.38 -16.42 9.50
C ALA A 167 6.28 -16.24 8.26
N ASP A 168 6.30 -17.18 7.31
CA ASP A 168 7.14 -17.11 6.11
C ASP A 168 6.79 -15.89 5.22
N ARG A 169 5.52 -15.48 5.21
CA ARG A 169 5.02 -14.31 4.48
C ARG A 169 5.28 -12.99 5.19
N LEU A 170 5.66 -13.02 6.46
CA LEU A 170 5.98 -11.83 7.25
C LEU A 170 7.46 -11.46 7.21
N ARG A 171 8.31 -12.24 6.53
CA ARG A 171 9.74 -11.94 6.40
C ARG A 171 9.97 -10.59 5.71
N SER A 172 11.04 -9.87 6.07
CA SER A 172 11.42 -8.59 5.46
C SER A 172 11.52 -8.65 3.93
N ALA A 173 11.90 -9.80 3.38
CA ALA A 173 12.05 -10.02 1.94
C ALA A 173 10.79 -10.59 1.25
N ALA A 174 9.72 -10.94 1.98
CA ALA A 174 8.54 -11.62 1.41
C ALA A 174 7.71 -10.69 0.51
N ARG A 175 7.57 -11.07 -0.77
CA ARG A 175 6.90 -10.28 -1.83
C ARG A 175 5.60 -10.98 -2.20
N THR A 176 4.48 -10.28 -2.14
CA THR A 176 3.18 -10.86 -2.53
C THR A 176 2.59 -10.06 -3.70
N PRO A 177 2.31 -10.71 -4.85
CA PRO A 177 1.61 -10.06 -5.95
C PRO A 177 0.12 -9.94 -5.67
N SER A 178 -0.47 -8.85 -6.12
CA SER A 178 -1.93 -8.71 -6.20
C SER A 178 -2.50 -9.61 -7.28
N VAL A 179 -3.64 -10.22 -6.98
CA VAL A 179 -4.35 -11.13 -7.87
C VAL A 179 -5.79 -10.68 -8.09
N LYS A 180 -6.38 -11.11 -9.19
CA LYS A 180 -7.74 -10.73 -9.60
C LYS A 180 -8.81 -11.06 -8.54
N ASP A 181 -8.59 -12.12 -7.78
CA ASP A 181 -9.54 -12.63 -6.79
C ASP A 181 -9.78 -11.64 -5.65
N TRP A 182 -8.88 -10.66 -5.44
CA TRP A 182 -9.00 -9.59 -4.42
C TRP A 182 -10.20 -8.64 -4.63
N LYS A 183 -10.91 -8.79 -5.74
CA LYS A 183 -12.07 -7.97 -6.12
C LYS A 183 -13.18 -8.80 -6.74
N MET A 184 -13.14 -10.12 -6.54
CA MET A 184 -14.07 -11.04 -7.18
C MET A 184 -15.53 -10.78 -6.75
N GLN A 185 -15.74 -10.34 -5.51
CA GLN A 185 -17.07 -10.09 -4.97
C GLN A 185 -17.64 -8.69 -5.28
N ASP A 186 -16.92 -7.81 -5.97
CA ASP A 186 -17.44 -6.49 -6.34
C ASP A 186 -18.53 -6.62 -7.41
N PRO A 187 -19.80 -6.32 -7.07
CA PRO A 187 -20.92 -6.49 -7.99
C PRO A 187 -21.09 -5.30 -8.94
N GLN A 188 -20.28 -4.24 -8.80
CA GLN A 188 -20.39 -3.04 -9.63
C GLN A 188 -19.94 -3.34 -11.07
N ILE A 189 -20.59 -2.71 -12.05
CA ILE A 189 -20.22 -2.78 -13.46
C ILE A 189 -20.12 -1.36 -14.03
N PRO A 190 -18.93 -0.87 -14.40
CA PRO A 190 -17.62 -1.45 -14.14
C PRO A 190 -17.30 -1.61 -12.64
N GLN A 191 -16.44 -2.57 -12.30
CA GLN A 191 -15.96 -2.76 -10.93
C GLN A 191 -15.13 -1.54 -10.47
N SER A 192 -15.15 -1.24 -9.18
CA SER A 192 -14.58 -0.02 -8.59
C SER A 192 -13.07 0.08 -8.75
N ILE A 193 -12.52 1.12 -9.36
CA ILE A 193 -11.07 1.34 -9.35
C ILE A 193 -10.51 1.75 -7.97
N TRP A 194 -11.39 1.92 -6.97
CA TRP A 194 -11.04 2.46 -5.65
C TRP A 194 -10.88 1.39 -4.59
N TYR A 195 -11.68 0.33 -4.66
CA TYR A 195 -11.84 -0.62 -3.56
C TYR A 195 -11.57 -2.06 -3.97
N LEU A 196 -11.17 -2.85 -2.98
CA LEU A 196 -10.99 -4.30 -3.08
C LEU A 196 -11.92 -4.97 -2.06
N THR A 197 -12.87 -5.77 -2.54
CA THR A 197 -13.86 -6.45 -1.71
C THR A 197 -13.29 -7.64 -0.95
N ASP A 198 -12.21 -8.23 -1.45
CA ASP A 198 -11.66 -9.50 -0.96
C ASP A 198 -10.20 -9.35 -0.48
N ALA A 199 -9.77 -8.11 -0.19
CA ALA A 199 -8.43 -7.79 0.31
C ALA A 199 -8.47 -6.91 1.57
N ASN A 200 -9.24 -7.34 2.58
CA ASN A 200 -9.33 -6.72 3.91
C ASN A 200 -8.05 -6.85 4.76
N PHE A 201 -7.04 -7.50 4.20
CA PHE A 201 -5.70 -7.65 4.76
C PHE A 201 -4.68 -6.72 4.09
N VAL A 202 -5.10 -5.87 3.14
CA VAL A 202 -4.21 -4.97 2.40
C VAL A 202 -4.52 -3.50 2.73
N GLY A 203 -3.52 -2.82 3.25
CA GLY A 203 -3.47 -1.38 3.46
C GLY A 203 -2.25 -0.74 2.79
N PHE A 204 -1.73 0.33 3.37
CA PHE A 204 -0.54 1.01 2.87
C PHE A 204 0.06 1.93 3.93
N ARG A 205 1.30 2.37 3.67
CA ARG A 205 1.92 3.51 4.35
C ARG A 205 2.40 4.55 3.34
N VAL A 206 2.58 5.77 3.81
CA VAL A 206 3.06 6.89 3.00
C VAL A 206 4.51 7.21 3.33
N VAL A 207 5.27 7.64 2.35
CA VAL A 207 6.60 8.24 2.54
C VAL A 207 6.57 9.70 2.13
N ARG A 208 7.35 10.50 2.87
CA ARG A 208 7.59 11.91 2.57
C ARG A 208 9.09 12.11 2.33
N PRO A 209 9.54 12.29 1.08
CA PRO A 209 10.94 12.56 0.79
C PRO A 209 11.46 13.75 1.58
N LEU A 210 12.66 13.63 2.14
CA LEU A 210 13.32 14.74 2.84
C LEU A 210 13.70 15.86 1.87
N LYS A 211 14.26 15.48 0.71
CA LYS A 211 14.51 16.37 -0.40
C LYS A 211 13.32 16.30 -1.35
N LEU A 212 12.75 17.46 -1.68
CA LEU A 212 11.66 17.52 -2.63
C LEU A 212 12.18 17.06 -4.02
N PRO A 213 11.47 16.13 -4.67
CA PRO A 213 11.82 15.74 -6.03
C PRO A 213 11.51 16.88 -7.01
N THR A 214 12.17 16.88 -8.16
CA THR A 214 11.74 17.71 -9.29
C THR A 214 10.37 17.23 -9.82
N PRO A 215 9.61 18.06 -10.57
CA PRO A 215 8.37 17.62 -11.19
C PRO A 215 8.52 16.36 -12.04
N GLU A 216 9.63 16.21 -12.76
CA GLU A 216 9.93 15.04 -13.60
C GLU A 216 10.21 13.79 -12.76
N GLU A 217 10.85 13.95 -11.61
CA GLU A 217 11.07 12.85 -10.66
C GLU A 217 9.76 12.43 -9.97
N ALA A 218 8.93 13.40 -9.59
CA ALA A 218 7.63 13.15 -8.96
C ALA A 218 6.67 12.44 -9.94
N ALA A 219 6.62 12.88 -11.20
CA ALA A 219 5.74 12.34 -12.23
C ALA A 219 5.92 10.83 -12.46
N LYS A 220 7.09 10.27 -12.14
CA LYS A 220 7.34 8.81 -12.22
C LYS A 220 6.46 8.02 -11.27
N TYR A 221 6.13 8.58 -10.11
CA TYR A 221 5.41 7.90 -9.03
C TYR A 221 3.97 8.35 -8.90
N ASP A 222 3.58 9.37 -9.65
CA ASP A 222 2.25 9.96 -9.59
C ASP A 222 1.17 8.99 -10.10
N PRO A 223 -0.07 9.09 -9.58
CA PRO A 223 -1.19 8.34 -10.09
C PRO A 223 -1.52 8.72 -11.53
N GLU A 224 -1.93 7.72 -12.29
CA GLU A 224 -2.17 7.80 -13.72
C GLU A 224 -3.54 8.45 -13.99
N PRO A 225 -3.58 9.71 -14.45
CA PRO A 225 -4.83 10.47 -14.53
C PRO A 225 -5.82 9.90 -15.55
N GLU A 226 -5.32 9.25 -16.60
CA GLU A 226 -6.15 8.65 -17.65
C GLU A 226 -7.00 7.49 -17.13
N VAL A 227 -6.51 6.69 -16.18
CA VAL A 227 -7.29 5.58 -15.60
C VAL A 227 -8.53 6.11 -14.88
N VAL A 228 -8.38 7.20 -14.14
CA VAL A 228 -9.50 7.85 -13.43
C VAL A 228 -10.47 8.49 -14.41
N LYS A 229 -9.96 9.10 -15.48
CA LYS A 229 -10.77 9.73 -16.53
C LYS A 229 -11.60 8.68 -17.29
N GLU A 230 -10.98 7.61 -17.79
CA GLU A 230 -11.65 6.51 -18.48
C GLU A 230 -12.73 5.87 -17.59
N TYR A 231 -12.44 5.65 -16.31
CA TYR A 231 -13.42 5.13 -15.35
C TYR A 231 -14.64 6.04 -15.20
N ARG A 232 -14.44 7.37 -15.13
CA ARG A 232 -15.53 8.35 -15.03
C ARG A 232 -16.38 8.36 -16.29
N GLU A 233 -15.75 8.35 -17.47
CA GLU A 233 -16.45 8.30 -18.76
C GLU A 233 -17.32 7.04 -18.88
N ALA A 234 -16.81 5.89 -18.44
CA ALA A 234 -17.54 4.62 -18.45
C ALA A 234 -18.77 4.60 -17.51
N HIS A 235 -18.75 5.37 -16.42
CA HIS A 235 -19.86 5.46 -15.46
C HIS A 235 -20.85 6.59 -15.79
N ALA A 236 -20.40 7.66 -16.44
CA ALA A 236 -21.27 8.74 -16.90
C ALA A 236 -22.27 8.26 -17.96
N ASN A 237 -21.86 7.30 -18.80
CA ASN A 237 -22.71 6.71 -19.84
C ASN A 237 -23.77 5.71 -19.32
N LYS A 238 -23.93 5.56 -18.00
CA LYS A 238 -24.89 4.64 -17.36
C LYS A 238 -25.94 5.33 -16.46
N MET A 239 -25.89 6.65 -16.35
CA MET A 239 -26.94 7.48 -15.71
C MET A 239 -27.84 8.08 -16.79
#